data_AF-A0A352WX34-F1
#
_entry.id   AF-A0A352WX34-F1
#
_cell.length_a   1.000
_cell.length_b   1.000
_cell.length_c   1.000
_cell.angle_alpha   90.00
_cell.angle_beta   90.00
_cell.angle_gamma   90.00
#
_symmetry.space_group_name_H-M   'P 1'
#
loop_
_entity.id
_entity.type
_entity.pdbx_description
1 polymer ?
#
loop_
_entity_poly.entity_id
_entity_poly.type
_entity_poly.pdbx_seq_one_letter_code
_entity_poly.pdbx_strand_id
1 'polypeptide(L)'
;MWSDVMEGQFDYDLQHRPMSEHYRKYADKLALRVTPDNPYAKQCELASVLMDLMSLKCFVAERLTIAYANNDRDFLYQAANEYFPAIAEKAENIRKLDRALWYAHKKVFGWVEMDIRYGGLVNRCESATYRINAYLNGELESLDDLAEKRLPYPPFAYTSYKRIYYAGTKN
;
A
#
# COMPACT_ATOMS: atom_id res chain seq x y z
N MET A 1 -2.67 3.98 -2.93
CA MET A 1 -3.47 3.10 -2.06
C MET A 1 -3.46 1.64 -2.56
N TRP A 2 -4.01 1.35 -3.74
CA TRP A 2 -4.29 -0.02 -4.21
C TRP A 2 -3.11 -0.77 -4.84
N SER A 3 -1.92 -0.18 -4.92
CA SER A 3 -0.74 -0.89 -5.40
C SER A 3 -0.39 -2.02 -4.43
N ASP A 4 -0.02 -3.18 -4.99
CA ASP A 4 0.44 -4.33 -4.23
C ASP A 4 1.72 -4.02 -3.45
N VAL A 5 1.86 -4.61 -2.26
CA VAL A 5 3.00 -4.36 -1.36
C VAL A 5 4.30 -5.04 -1.80
N MET A 6 4.23 -6.10 -2.62
CA MET A 6 5.40 -6.83 -3.12
C MET A 6 5.70 -6.51 -4.59
N GLU A 7 4.70 -6.22 -5.43
CA GLU A 7 4.94 -5.92 -6.86
C GLU A 7 5.30 -4.45 -7.11
N GLY A 8 4.92 -3.53 -6.21
CA GLY A 8 5.58 -2.23 -6.12
C GLY A 8 5.51 -1.36 -7.37
N GLN A 9 4.31 -1.17 -7.94
CA GLN A 9 4.13 -0.46 -9.23
C GLN A 9 4.68 0.97 -9.24
N PHE A 10 4.80 1.61 -8.07
CA PHE A 10 5.29 2.98 -7.90
C PHE A 10 6.64 3.06 -7.18
N ASP A 11 7.28 1.92 -6.87
CA ASP A 11 8.50 1.88 -6.05
C ASP A 11 9.61 2.69 -6.69
N TYR A 12 9.79 2.59 -8.01
CA TYR A 12 10.79 3.38 -8.73
C TYR A 12 10.60 4.88 -8.46
N ASP A 13 9.39 5.39 -8.65
CA ASP A 13 9.11 6.81 -8.43
C ASP A 13 9.28 7.23 -6.97
N LEU A 14 8.87 6.37 -6.03
CA LEU A 14 8.96 6.62 -4.59
C LEU A 14 10.40 6.62 -4.08
N GLN A 15 11.28 5.78 -4.63
CA GLN A 15 12.71 5.77 -4.30
C GLN A 15 13.41 7.07 -4.74
N HIS A 16 12.98 7.65 -5.86
CA HIS A 16 13.54 8.91 -6.37
C HIS A 16 12.85 10.15 -5.79
N ARG A 17 11.59 10.00 -5.36
CA ARG A 17 10.76 11.06 -4.78
C ARG A 17 9.96 10.48 -3.60
N PRO A 18 10.59 10.35 -2.41
CA PRO A 18 9.93 9.82 -1.22
C PRO A 18 8.69 10.63 -0.84
N MET A 19 7.64 9.93 -0.41
CA MET A 19 6.35 10.53 -0.07
C MET A 19 5.84 10.12 1.33
N SER A 20 6.54 9.23 2.01
CA SER A 20 6.21 8.77 3.36
C SER A 20 6.03 9.94 4.36
N GLU A 21 6.98 10.86 4.43
CA GLU A 21 6.91 12.05 5.30
C GLU A 21 5.83 13.04 4.85
N HIS A 22 5.65 13.20 3.54
CA HIS A 22 4.62 14.07 2.99
C HIS A 22 3.23 13.62 3.46
N TYR A 23 2.93 12.33 3.34
CA TYR A 23 1.66 11.77 3.79
C TYR A 23 1.50 11.83 5.31
N ARG A 24 2.57 11.60 6.09
CA ARG A 24 2.56 11.76 7.55
C ARG A 24 2.10 13.15 7.95
N LYS A 25 2.70 14.19 7.36
CA LYS A 25 2.35 15.59 7.61
C LYS A 25 0.86 15.88 7.37
N TYR A 26 0.26 15.30 6.34
CA TYR A 26 -1.16 15.50 6.06
C TYR A 26 -2.07 14.69 6.97
N ALA A 27 -1.66 13.48 7.38
CA ALA A 27 -2.37 12.72 8.40
C ALA A 27 -2.53 13.53 9.69
N ASP A 28 -1.43 14.11 10.18
CA ASP A 28 -1.42 14.90 11.41
C ASP A 28 -2.29 16.17 11.27
N LYS A 29 -2.16 16.90 10.15
CA LYS A 29 -2.97 18.09 9.87
C LYS A 29 -4.46 17.79 9.83
N LEU A 30 -4.86 16.66 9.26
CA LEU A 30 -6.27 16.26 9.16
C LEU A 30 -6.81 15.76 10.50
N ALA A 31 -5.99 15.11 11.31
CA ALA A 31 -6.36 14.66 12.65
C ALA A 31 -6.77 15.84 13.55
N LEU A 32 -6.05 16.97 13.45
CA LEU A 32 -6.37 18.21 14.17
C LEU A 32 -7.73 18.81 13.80
N ARG A 33 -8.32 18.41 12.66
CA ARG A 33 -9.64 18.87 12.22
C ARG A 33 -10.78 17.96 12.66
N VAL A 34 -10.50 16.87 13.38
CA VAL A 34 -11.52 15.97 13.91
C VAL A 34 -12.03 16.55 15.24
N THR A 35 -12.88 17.56 15.15
CA THR A 35 -13.45 18.27 16.30
C THR A 35 -14.98 18.26 16.26
N PRO A 36 -15.68 18.33 17.40
CA PRO A 36 -17.14 18.26 17.44
C PRO A 36 -17.85 19.39 16.68
N ASP A 37 -17.21 20.55 16.56
CA ASP A 37 -17.71 21.73 15.87
C ASP A 37 -17.51 21.68 14.34
N ASN A 38 -16.67 20.77 13.85
CA ASN A 38 -16.43 20.64 12.41
C ASN A 38 -17.49 19.74 11.76
N PRO A 39 -18.34 20.26 10.84
CA PRO A 39 -19.35 19.44 10.16
C PRO A 39 -18.75 18.35 9.27
N TYR A 40 -17.47 18.46 8.93
CA TYR A 40 -16.72 17.48 8.13
C TYR A 40 -15.78 16.59 8.97
N ALA A 41 -15.96 16.54 10.29
CA ALA A 41 -15.05 15.82 11.19
C ALA A 41 -14.84 14.34 10.77
N LYS A 42 -15.92 13.63 10.39
CA LYS A 42 -15.84 12.23 9.93
C LYS A 42 -15.06 12.07 8.61
N GLN A 43 -15.21 13.01 7.69
CA GLN A 43 -14.45 13.02 6.44
C GLN A 43 -12.97 13.35 6.70
N CYS A 44 -12.69 14.26 7.64
CA CYS A 44 -11.33 14.54 8.09
C CYS A 44 -10.70 13.32 8.78
N GLU A 45 -11.46 12.57 9.58
CA GLU A 45 -11.03 11.33 10.20
C GLU A 45 -10.66 10.29 9.14
N LEU A 46 -11.57 9.99 8.21
CA LEU A 46 -11.31 9.07 7.11
C LEU A 46 -10.07 9.49 6.30
N ALA A 47 -9.97 10.78 5.96
CA ALA A 47 -8.83 11.29 5.21
C ALA A 47 -7.52 11.20 6.02
N SER A 48 -7.56 11.45 7.33
CA SER A 48 -6.38 11.34 8.21
C SER A 48 -5.85 9.91 8.26
N VAL A 49 -6.74 8.93 8.53
CA VAL A 49 -6.32 7.52 8.58
C VAL A 49 -5.87 6.99 7.22
N LEU A 50 -6.44 7.50 6.12
CA LEU A 50 -5.98 7.20 4.76
C LEU A 50 -4.57 7.72 4.51
N MET A 51 -4.27 8.96 4.91
CA MET A 51 -2.93 9.52 4.76
C MET A 51 -1.90 8.80 5.66
N ASP A 52 -2.31 8.36 6.85
CA ASP A 52 -1.46 7.54 7.72
C ASP A 52 -1.12 6.18 7.09
N LEU A 53 -2.10 5.48 6.51
CA LEU A 53 -1.86 4.27 5.72
C LEU A 53 -0.92 4.55 4.55
N MET A 54 -1.15 5.62 3.80
CA MET A 54 -0.30 5.99 2.66
C MET A 54 1.14 6.28 3.08
N SER A 55 1.34 6.94 4.23
CA SER A 55 2.67 7.18 4.81
C SER A 55 3.42 5.87 5.04
N LEU A 56 2.79 4.91 5.72
CA LEU A 56 3.40 3.60 5.99
C LEU A 56 3.64 2.81 4.70
N LYS A 57 2.68 2.78 3.76
CA LYS A 57 2.86 2.09 2.48
C LYS A 57 4.01 2.68 1.67
N CYS A 58 4.13 4.00 1.60
CA CYS A 58 5.25 4.65 0.92
C CYS A 58 6.57 4.34 1.63
N PHE A 59 6.61 4.38 2.97
CA PHE A 59 7.82 4.07 3.73
C PHE A 59 8.38 2.68 3.39
N VAL A 60 7.50 1.67 3.29
CA VAL A 60 7.88 0.31 2.90
C VAL A 60 8.30 0.25 1.43
N ALA A 61 7.52 0.81 0.51
CA ALA A 61 7.81 0.82 -0.93
C ALA A 61 9.14 1.52 -1.29
N GLU A 62 9.49 2.57 -0.55
CA GLU A 62 10.76 3.29 -0.67
C GLU A 62 11.98 2.40 -0.36
N ARG A 63 11.81 1.31 0.41
CA ARG A 63 12.92 0.55 1.02
C ARG A 63 12.95 -0.94 0.67
N LEU A 64 11.80 -1.57 0.45
CA LEU A 64 11.67 -3.03 0.43
C LEU A 64 12.57 -3.71 -0.62
N THR A 65 12.58 -3.24 -1.87
CA THR A 65 13.42 -3.86 -2.91
C THR A 65 14.91 -3.60 -2.67
N ILE A 66 15.26 -2.45 -2.09
CA ILE A 66 16.65 -2.10 -1.74
C ILE A 66 17.13 -2.98 -0.59
N ALA A 67 16.30 -3.17 0.43
CA ALA A 67 16.56 -4.06 1.55
C ALA A 67 16.77 -5.51 1.06
N TYR A 68 15.89 -6.00 0.19
CA TYR A 68 16.06 -7.32 -0.42
C TYR A 68 17.37 -7.45 -1.21
N ALA A 69 17.68 -6.48 -2.09
CA ALA A 69 18.90 -6.49 -2.89
C ALA A 69 20.19 -6.44 -2.04
N ASN A 70 20.14 -5.78 -0.88
CA ASN A 70 21.27 -5.67 0.05
C ASN A 70 21.30 -6.79 1.10
N ASN A 71 20.38 -7.77 1.03
CA ASN A 71 20.20 -8.81 2.03
C ASN A 71 20.02 -8.25 3.46
N ASP A 72 19.31 -7.14 3.58
CA ASP A 72 18.91 -6.53 4.86
C ASP A 72 17.74 -7.34 5.45
N ARG A 73 18.10 -8.41 6.15
CA ARG A 73 17.15 -9.36 6.72
C ARG A 73 16.35 -8.77 7.88
N ASP A 74 16.88 -7.77 8.57
CA ASP A 74 16.19 -7.09 9.67
C ASP A 74 15.01 -6.28 9.13
N PHE A 75 15.22 -5.50 8.06
CA PHE A 75 14.13 -4.76 7.44
C PHE A 75 13.09 -5.70 6.81
N LEU A 76 13.51 -6.81 6.19
CA LEU A 76 12.57 -7.82 5.67
C LEU A 76 11.72 -8.42 6.79
N TYR A 77 12.33 -8.71 7.94
CA TYR A 77 11.60 -9.21 9.10
C TYR A 77 10.59 -8.18 9.62
N GLN A 78 10.98 -6.90 9.74
CA GLN A 78 10.07 -5.82 10.12
C GLN A 78 8.94 -5.63 9.10
N ALA A 79 9.24 -5.69 7.80
CA ALA A 79 8.23 -5.61 6.75
C ALA A 79 7.17 -6.71 6.90
N ALA A 80 7.60 -7.96 7.09
CA ALA A 80 6.71 -9.11 7.21
C ALA A 80 5.91 -9.12 8.53
N ASN A 81 6.56 -8.81 9.65
CA ASN A 81 6.00 -9.08 10.98
C ASN A 81 5.50 -7.82 11.71
N GLU A 82 5.77 -6.63 11.19
CA GLU A 82 5.30 -5.36 11.75
C GLU A 82 4.53 -4.54 10.72
N TYR A 83 5.14 -4.22 9.58
CA TYR A 83 4.58 -3.24 8.65
C TYR A 83 3.41 -3.77 7.83
N PHE A 84 3.49 -4.97 7.24
CA PHE A 84 2.37 -5.54 6.49
C PHE A 84 1.15 -5.84 7.38
N PRO A 85 1.30 -6.40 8.61
CA PRO A 85 0.20 -6.49 9.55
C PRO A 85 -0.42 -5.13 9.88
N ALA A 86 0.40 -4.11 10.15
CA ALA A 86 -0.09 -2.76 10.43
C ALA A 86 -0.80 -2.12 9.22
N ILE A 87 -0.33 -2.37 7.99
CA ILE A 87 -0.99 -1.93 6.76
C ILE A 87 -2.37 -2.59 6.63
N ALA A 88 -2.46 -3.90 6.90
CA ALA A 88 -3.72 -4.65 6.86
C ALA A 88 -4.73 -4.13 7.90
N GLU A 89 -4.29 -3.93 9.15
CA GLU A 89 -5.11 -3.37 10.22
C GLU A 89 -5.64 -1.98 9.87
N LYS A 90 -4.76 -1.09 9.38
CA LYS A 90 -5.14 0.26 8.95
C LYS A 90 -6.13 0.22 7.78
N ALA A 91 -5.94 -0.66 6.81
CA ALA A 91 -6.86 -0.85 5.69
C ALA A 91 -8.25 -1.29 6.17
N GLU A 92 -8.31 -2.21 7.13
CA GLU A 92 -9.57 -2.66 7.72
C GLU A 92 -10.28 -1.56 8.52
N ASN A 93 -9.53 -0.73 9.25
CA ASN A 93 -10.07 0.44 9.93
C ASN A 93 -10.67 1.46 8.94
N ILE A 94 -9.94 1.77 7.87
CA ILE A 94 -10.42 2.65 6.81
C ILE A 94 -11.69 2.07 6.19
N ARG A 95 -11.72 0.76 5.89
CA ARG A 95 -12.91 0.10 5.33
C ARG A 95 -14.15 0.31 6.19
N LYS A 96 -14.02 0.20 7.53
CA LYS A 96 -15.13 0.42 8.48
C LYS A 96 -15.62 1.86 8.46
N LEU A 97 -14.70 2.83 8.50
CA LEU A 97 -15.02 4.27 8.49
C LEU A 97 -15.66 4.70 7.15
N ASP A 98 -15.07 4.27 6.05
CA ASP A 98 -15.54 4.53 4.69
C ASP A 98 -16.91 3.90 4.46
N ARG A 99 -17.16 2.68 4.98
CA ARG A 99 -18.49 2.04 4.91
C ARG A 99 -19.55 2.85 5.64
N ALA A 100 -19.23 3.31 6.85
CA ALA A 100 -20.15 4.10 7.65
C ALA A 100 -20.50 5.42 6.93
N LEU A 101 -19.52 6.07 6.31
CA LEU A 101 -19.73 7.27 5.50
C LEU A 101 -20.53 6.98 4.22
N TRP A 102 -20.26 5.86 3.54
CA TRP A 102 -21.02 5.46 2.35
C TRP A 102 -22.49 5.26 2.69
N TYR A 103 -22.81 4.45 3.72
CA TYR A 103 -24.20 4.16 4.10
C TYR A 103 -24.94 5.39 4.64
N ALA A 104 -24.23 6.39 5.17
CA ALA A 104 -24.83 7.65 5.59
C ALA A 104 -25.22 8.56 4.42
N HIS A 105 -24.55 8.46 3.26
CA HIS A 105 -24.68 9.44 2.17
C HIS A 105 -25.10 8.86 0.81
N LYS A 106 -25.05 7.53 0.65
CA LYS A 106 -25.26 6.83 -0.63
C LYS A 106 -26.12 5.59 -0.42
N LYS A 107 -26.75 5.11 -1.50
CA LYS A 107 -27.38 3.78 -1.51
C LYS A 107 -26.31 2.70 -1.36
N VAL A 108 -26.70 1.53 -0.86
CA VAL A 108 -25.77 0.40 -0.62
C VAL A 108 -25.06 -0.10 -1.90
N PHE A 109 -25.69 0.06 -3.07
CA PHE A 109 -25.10 -0.33 -4.36
C PHE A 109 -23.75 0.36 -4.59
N GLY A 110 -22.76 -0.37 -5.12
CA GLY A 110 -21.41 0.13 -5.35
C GLY A 110 -20.42 -0.07 -4.18
N TRP A 111 -20.92 -0.46 -3.00
CA TRP A 111 -20.03 -0.74 -1.86
C TRP A 111 -19.30 -2.09 -2.00
N VAL A 112 -19.89 -3.07 -2.70
CA VAL A 112 -19.31 -4.40 -2.88
C VAL A 112 -17.93 -4.35 -3.55
N GLU A 113 -17.72 -3.41 -4.47
CA GLU A 113 -16.45 -3.17 -5.13
C GLU A 113 -15.38 -2.66 -4.16
N MET A 114 -15.78 -1.83 -3.19
CA MET A 114 -14.89 -1.36 -2.14
C MET A 114 -14.52 -2.49 -1.19
N ASP A 115 -15.48 -3.33 -0.79
CA ASP A 115 -15.20 -4.51 0.04
C ASP A 115 -14.19 -5.45 -0.63
N ILE A 116 -14.34 -5.71 -1.94
CA ILE A 116 -13.37 -6.52 -2.70
C ILE A 116 -11.98 -5.88 -2.69
N ARG A 117 -11.88 -4.56 -2.89
CA ARG A 117 -10.59 -3.86 -2.94
C ARG A 117 -9.87 -3.86 -1.60
N TYR A 118 -10.59 -3.56 -0.51
CA TYR A 118 -10.01 -3.60 0.84
C TYR A 118 -9.65 -5.03 1.24
N GLY A 119 -10.53 -6.00 0.99
CA GLY A 119 -10.26 -7.42 1.28
C GLY A 119 -9.07 -7.95 0.49
N GLY A 120 -8.94 -7.57 -0.79
CA GLY A 120 -7.78 -7.88 -1.61
C GLY A 120 -6.49 -7.31 -1.03
N LEU A 121 -6.47 -6.04 -0.60
CA LEU A 121 -5.30 -5.43 0.03
C LEU A 121 -4.88 -6.16 1.32
N VAL A 122 -5.84 -6.50 2.18
CA VAL A 122 -5.58 -7.23 3.43
C VAL A 122 -4.97 -8.61 3.14
N ASN A 123 -5.61 -9.40 2.27
CA ASN A 123 -5.13 -10.73 1.91
C ASN A 123 -3.75 -10.69 1.23
N ARG A 124 -3.46 -9.63 0.46
CA ARG A 124 -2.14 -9.43 -0.16
C ARG A 124 -1.05 -9.13 0.87
N CYS A 125 -1.37 -8.42 1.95
CA CYS A 125 -0.43 -8.22 3.06
C CYS A 125 -0.11 -9.56 3.75
N GLU A 126 -1.11 -10.41 4.01
CA GLU A 126 -0.89 -11.74 4.57
C GLU A 126 -0.03 -12.63 3.66
N SER A 127 -0.31 -12.62 2.36
CA SER A 127 0.48 -13.34 1.36
C SER A 127 1.93 -12.86 1.30
N ALA A 128 2.14 -11.55 1.42
CA ALA A 128 3.48 -10.95 1.44
C ALA A 128 4.25 -11.34 2.71
N THR A 129 3.61 -11.27 3.88
CA THR A 129 4.17 -11.75 5.16
C THR A 129 4.59 -13.21 5.05
N TYR A 130 3.71 -14.08 4.54
CA TYR A 130 4.02 -15.49 4.33
C TYR A 130 5.27 -15.69 3.46
N ARG A 131 5.32 -15.03 2.29
CA ARG A 131 6.45 -15.17 1.34
C ARG A 131 7.77 -14.70 1.95
N ILE A 132 7.79 -13.52 2.57
CA ILE A 132 9.02 -13.00 3.18
C ILE A 132 9.48 -13.89 4.33
N ASN A 133 8.57 -14.36 5.19
CA ASN A 133 8.96 -15.26 6.28
C ASN A 133 9.48 -16.60 5.77
N ALA A 134 8.89 -17.17 4.71
CA ALA A 134 9.42 -18.39 4.07
C ALA A 134 10.84 -18.17 3.52
N TYR A 135 11.11 -17.02 2.89
CA TYR A 135 12.47 -16.63 2.48
C TYR A 135 13.42 -16.46 3.67
N LEU A 136 12.98 -15.80 4.76
CA LEU A 136 13.78 -15.64 5.97
C LEU A 136 14.06 -16.98 6.67
N ASN A 137 13.16 -17.96 6.58
CA ASN A 137 13.39 -19.29 7.15
C ASN A 137 14.22 -20.21 6.26
N GLY A 138 14.57 -19.78 5.04
CA GLY A 138 15.29 -20.61 4.06
C GLY A 138 14.40 -21.64 3.34
N GLU A 139 13.07 -21.50 3.44
CA GLU A 139 12.09 -22.32 2.71
C GLU A 139 11.93 -21.87 1.25
N LEU A 140 12.21 -20.59 0.98
CA LEU A 140 12.33 -20.03 -0.37
C LEU A 140 13.76 -19.55 -0.61
N GLU A 141 14.32 -19.89 -1.77
CA GLU A 141 15.66 -19.45 -2.18
C GLU A 141 15.69 -17.97 -2.57
N SER A 142 14.60 -17.47 -3.17
CA SER A 142 14.46 -16.09 -3.66
C SER A 142 13.02 -15.58 -3.57
N LEU A 143 12.90 -14.26 -3.62
CA LEU A 143 11.65 -13.52 -3.79
C LEU A 143 11.64 -12.87 -5.17
N ASP A 144 11.18 -13.59 -6.20
CA ASP A 144 11.18 -13.14 -7.60
C ASP A 144 10.46 -11.80 -7.79
N ASP A 145 9.40 -11.58 -7.02
CA ASP A 145 8.62 -10.35 -6.95
C ASP A 145 9.43 -9.13 -6.49
N LEU A 146 10.43 -9.33 -5.61
CA LEU A 146 11.35 -8.28 -5.17
C LEU A 146 12.63 -8.21 -6.01
N ALA A 147 13.01 -9.31 -6.66
CA ALA A 147 14.16 -9.37 -7.55
C ALA A 147 13.94 -8.66 -8.88
N GLU A 148 12.68 -8.58 -9.34
CA GLU A 148 12.32 -7.96 -10.61
C GLU A 148 12.62 -6.44 -10.61
N LYS A 149 13.24 -5.97 -11.70
CA LYS A 149 13.67 -4.58 -11.82
C LYS A 149 12.46 -3.64 -11.87
N ARG A 150 12.39 -2.69 -10.93
CA ARG A 150 11.37 -1.65 -10.92
C ARG A 150 11.55 -0.68 -12.10
N LEU A 151 10.46 -0.44 -12.82
CA LEU A 151 10.40 0.52 -13.92
C LEU A 151 9.68 1.80 -13.48
N PRO A 152 10.03 2.96 -14.06
CA PRO A 152 9.27 4.18 -13.83
C PRO A 152 7.81 4.00 -14.25
N TYR A 153 6.89 4.54 -13.46
CA TYR A 153 5.49 4.52 -13.84
C TYR A 153 5.30 5.36 -15.11
N PRO A 154 4.68 4.82 -16.18
CA PRO A 154 4.61 5.52 -17.44
C PRO A 154 3.78 6.82 -17.30
N PRO A 155 4.23 7.95 -17.85
CA PRO A 155 3.38 9.12 -17.98
C PRO A 155 2.17 8.77 -18.84
N PHE A 156 1.01 9.33 -18.48
CA PHE A 156 -0.34 8.95 -18.97
C PHE A 156 -0.44 8.79 -20.51
N ALA A 157 0.40 9.48 -21.28
CA ALA A 157 0.50 9.39 -22.74
C ALA A 157 0.95 8.02 -23.30
N TYR A 158 1.44 7.08 -22.48
CA TYR A 158 1.95 5.78 -22.92
C TYR A 158 1.04 4.58 -22.59
N THR A 159 -0.13 4.81 -21.99
CA THR A 159 -0.91 3.74 -21.33
C THR A 159 -1.84 2.91 -22.23
N SER A 160 -1.96 3.20 -23.53
CA SER A 160 -2.86 2.41 -24.39
C SER A 160 -2.25 1.20 -25.09
N TYR A 161 -0.91 1.03 -25.15
CA TYR A 161 -0.34 0.00 -26.05
C TYR A 161 0.78 -0.92 -25.51
N LYS A 162 1.43 -0.66 -24.36
CA LYS A 162 2.65 -1.43 -23.99
C LYS A 162 2.55 -2.42 -22.84
N ARG A 163 1.51 -2.41 -22.01
CA ARG A 163 1.44 -3.33 -20.85
C ARG A 163 1.13 -4.79 -21.23
N ILE A 164 0.53 -5.03 -22.40
CA ILE A 164 0.23 -6.38 -22.90
C ILE A 164 1.43 -7.01 -23.63
N TYR A 165 2.33 -6.21 -24.22
CA TYR A 165 3.38 -6.73 -25.10
C TYR A 165 4.70 -7.13 -24.42
N TYR A 166 5.03 -6.56 -23.25
CA TYR A 166 6.36 -6.77 -22.65
C TYR A 166 6.38 -7.68 -21.41
N ALA A 167 5.24 -8.17 -20.95
CA ALA A 167 5.18 -9.18 -19.88
C ALA A 167 5.39 -10.62 -20.39
N GLY A 168 5.64 -10.82 -21.70
CA GLY A 168 5.65 -12.14 -22.35
C GLY A 168 6.92 -12.53 -23.10
N THR A 169 7.99 -11.72 -23.07
CA THR A 169 9.23 -12.07 -23.80
C THR A 169 10.41 -12.17 -22.83
N LYS A 170 10.77 -13.41 -22.48
CA LYS A 170 12.10 -13.75 -21.98
C LYS A 170 13.10 -13.57 -23.11
N ASN A 171 14.17 -12.81 -22.87
CA ASN A 171 15.45 -13.00 -23.55
C ASN A 171 16.41 -13.60 -22.53
#